data_AF-A0AAN8WR13-F1
#
_entry.id   AF-A0AAN8WR13-F1
#
_cell.length_a   1.000
_cell.length_b   1.000
_cell.length_c   1.000
_cell.angle_alpha   90.00
_cell.angle_beta   90.00
_cell.angle_gamma   90.00
#
_symmetry.space_group_name_H-M   'P 1'
#
loop_
_entity.id
_entity.type
_entity.pdbx_description
1 polymer ?
#
loop_
_entity_poly.entity_id
_entity_poly.type
_entity_poly.pdbx_seq_one_letter_code
_entity_poly.pdbx_strand_id
1 'polypeptide(L)'
;MAVPLSEQTSLPIAWEVEIRKPVGGGVPATDIEEVLIHNAMDYRPGYVDATAFLIPPDLYCEKLTSDQNHSFPDFDKDRLFTFSIEMKETNKKVFTWADSWYDFEKQLYRTDHDVNFTSQNPIPTTRIFDFTEGIAYSFPMASADCTFTIINDTKADWVDITGINHLWADNPGAFFGTDVTNYTYYGQWSERYIKGEEWRGLRVDWPDSTLNMDGEDEDKPTTLWQWTFANKNVTTITSLGEQLYSERNVPIGLRVTAMKNISLGEITLPKGHSYSYQIYDFNLETDARARDLYTDGGIFDISRCYSANFKKHLRFSLDVSAWPEVVDTPLLTSGFFREYWQKLLASYGQVSLIRITSVKCITEEAGEIWVEFYLLDRHPRIGMLSPPIFESMTPGDIARGYIKTAINEGNIKFDGFDHEGKPFSLIAVAGSLTEVLQPNCTTTTPGPTPSIPGTSTKSTSQKTDSTSPISTSSKKSTSTSNPGGTTTPQVTEVTPDVNTTDHPKPPRVKRYSGGALAGLGVGMLVTGLAAGAGATYLAVISRR
;
A
#
# COMPACT_ATOMS: atom_id res chain seq x y z
N MET A 1 -13.98 54.72 -27.48
CA MET A 1 -15.17 54.14 -28.15
C MET A 1 -15.61 52.96 -27.31
N ALA A 2 -16.72 53.12 -26.60
CA ALA A 2 -17.34 52.04 -25.84
C ALA A 2 -18.16 51.19 -26.81
N VAL A 3 -17.94 49.87 -26.79
CA VAL A 3 -18.80 48.90 -27.47
C VAL A 3 -20.02 48.69 -26.58
N PRO A 4 -21.26 48.79 -27.09
CA PRO A 4 -22.43 48.45 -26.31
C PRO A 4 -22.52 46.92 -26.19
N LEU A 5 -22.57 46.42 -24.96
CA LEU A 5 -23.03 45.07 -24.67
C LEU A 5 -24.55 45.04 -24.92
N SER A 6 -24.96 44.58 -26.10
CA SER A 6 -26.34 44.18 -26.38
C SER A 6 -26.41 42.68 -26.59
N GLU A 7 -26.33 41.93 -25.49
CA GLU A 7 -26.94 40.61 -25.42
C GLU A 7 -27.67 40.54 -24.07
N GLN A 8 -29.00 40.56 -24.14
CA GLN A 8 -29.85 40.15 -23.03
C GLN A 8 -29.65 38.66 -22.82
N THR A 9 -28.64 38.29 -22.04
CA THR A 9 -28.60 36.98 -21.39
C THR A 9 -29.67 37.01 -20.30
N SER A 10 -30.76 36.27 -20.52
CA SER A 10 -31.73 35.97 -19.48
C SER A 10 -31.01 35.11 -18.43
N LEU A 11 -30.69 35.70 -17.28
CA LEU A 11 -30.21 34.96 -16.13
C LEU A 11 -31.40 34.22 -15.51
N PRO A 12 -31.38 32.88 -15.40
CA PRO A 12 -32.42 32.14 -14.70
C PRO A 12 -32.47 32.63 -13.24
N ILE A 13 -33.63 33.15 -12.83
CA ILE A 13 -33.87 33.79 -11.52
C ILE A 13 -34.15 32.73 -10.43
N ALA A 14 -34.39 31.50 -10.85
CA ALA A 14 -34.47 30.32 -10.02
C ALA A 14 -34.24 29.10 -10.92
N TRP A 15 -33.71 28.02 -10.35
CA TRP A 15 -33.89 26.68 -10.90
C TRP A 15 -34.43 25.77 -9.82
N GLU A 16 -35.18 24.78 -10.28
CA GLU A 16 -35.87 23.80 -9.47
C GLU A 16 -35.14 22.47 -9.64
N VAL A 17 -34.63 21.92 -8.55
CA VAL A 17 -34.13 20.54 -8.54
C VAL A 17 -35.23 19.66 -7.99
N GLU A 18 -35.84 18.90 -8.88
CA GLU A 18 -36.93 17.96 -8.55
C GLU A 18 -36.33 16.58 -8.29
N ILE A 19 -36.35 16.15 -7.03
CA ILE A 19 -35.92 14.81 -6.63
C ILE A 19 -37.13 13.88 -6.74
N ARG A 20 -37.04 12.92 -7.65
CA ARG A 20 -38.11 11.96 -7.95
C ARG A 20 -37.76 10.58 -7.40
N LYS A 21 -38.69 9.96 -6.65
CA LYS A 21 -38.59 8.54 -6.28
C LYS A 21 -39.50 7.69 -7.17
N PRO A 22 -39.03 6.52 -7.62
CA PRO A 22 -39.92 5.56 -8.27
C PRO A 22 -40.95 5.07 -7.27
N VAL A 23 -42.23 5.17 -7.63
CA VAL A 23 -43.33 4.63 -6.83
C VAL A 23 -43.34 3.11 -7.08
N GLY A 24 -43.05 2.31 -6.05
CA GLY A 24 -43.09 0.86 -6.17
C GLY A 24 -44.46 0.39 -6.68
N GLY A 25 -44.49 -0.41 -7.75
CA GLY A 25 -45.74 -0.94 -8.31
C GLY A 25 -45.80 -1.20 -9.81
N GLY A 26 -44.67 -1.38 -10.52
CA GLY A 26 -44.67 -1.82 -11.93
C GLY A 26 -45.24 -0.81 -12.95
N VAL A 27 -45.57 0.40 -12.52
CA VAL A 27 -45.98 1.51 -13.39
C VAL A 27 -44.88 2.57 -13.31
N PRO A 28 -44.44 3.18 -14.43
CA PRO A 28 -43.41 4.22 -14.43
C PRO A 28 -43.98 5.55 -13.92
N ALA A 29 -44.48 5.56 -12.69
CA ALA A 29 -44.88 6.73 -11.96
C ALA A 29 -43.73 7.11 -11.01
N THR A 30 -43.35 8.39 -11.04
CA THR A 30 -42.38 8.96 -10.11
C THR A 30 -43.12 9.98 -9.25
N ASP A 31 -43.02 9.83 -7.93
CA ASP A 31 -43.51 10.86 -7.01
C ASP A 31 -42.37 11.82 -6.71
N ILE A 32 -42.71 13.11 -6.64
CA ILE A 32 -41.79 14.18 -6.26
C ILE A 32 -41.60 14.09 -4.75
N GLU A 33 -40.41 13.71 -4.32
CA GLU A 33 -40.10 13.59 -2.90
C GLU A 33 -39.69 14.94 -2.31
N GLU A 34 -38.90 15.71 -3.06
CA GLU A 34 -38.38 16.99 -2.60
C GLU A 34 -38.18 17.92 -3.80
N VAL A 35 -38.58 19.17 -3.62
CA VAL A 35 -38.36 20.25 -4.57
C VAL A 35 -37.45 21.27 -3.90
N LEU A 36 -36.18 21.31 -4.32
CA LEU A 36 -35.24 22.34 -3.88
C LEU A 36 -35.39 23.54 -4.80
N ILE A 37 -36.00 24.61 -4.28
CA ILE A 37 -36.14 25.90 -4.95
C ILE A 37 -35.01 26.82 -4.48
N HIS A 38 -34.00 27.03 -5.32
CA HIS A 38 -33.01 28.07 -5.07
C HIS A 38 -33.55 29.41 -5.56
N ASN A 39 -33.87 30.29 -4.61
CA ASN A 39 -34.51 31.57 -4.88
C ASN A 39 -33.44 32.68 -4.95
N ALA A 40 -33.22 33.29 -6.12
CA ALA A 40 -32.22 34.35 -6.33
C ALA A 40 -32.60 35.70 -5.69
N MET A 41 -33.58 35.77 -4.78
CA MET A 41 -34.05 37.01 -4.16
C MET A 41 -33.01 37.68 -3.23
N ASP A 42 -31.95 36.97 -2.84
CA ASP A 42 -30.79 37.53 -2.13
C ASP A 42 -29.58 37.82 -3.05
N TYR A 43 -29.77 37.73 -4.38
CA TYR A 43 -28.73 38.02 -5.36
C TYR A 43 -28.34 39.50 -5.31
N ARG A 44 -27.17 39.80 -4.73
CA ARG A 44 -26.53 41.11 -4.84
C ARG A 44 -25.77 41.15 -6.17
N PRO A 45 -26.14 42.01 -7.14
CA PRO A 45 -25.37 42.15 -8.37
C PRO A 45 -23.93 42.55 -8.03
N GLY A 46 -22.99 41.64 -8.32
CA GLY A 46 -21.57 41.78 -8.00
C GLY A 46 -21.00 40.73 -7.03
N TYR A 47 -21.84 39.93 -6.35
CA TYR A 47 -21.39 38.81 -5.51
C TYR A 47 -22.22 37.57 -5.84
N VAL A 48 -21.84 36.87 -6.90
CA VAL A 48 -22.38 35.54 -7.19
C VAL A 48 -21.65 34.58 -6.27
N ASP A 49 -22.35 34.06 -5.27
CA ASP A 49 -21.84 32.91 -4.54
C ASP A 49 -21.87 31.71 -5.49
N ALA A 50 -20.73 31.44 -6.13
CA ALA A 50 -20.58 30.33 -7.06
C ALA A 50 -20.94 28.99 -6.42
N THR A 51 -20.89 28.88 -5.08
CA THR A 51 -21.26 27.67 -4.35
C THR A 51 -22.76 27.39 -4.36
N ALA A 52 -23.60 28.41 -4.52
CA ALA A 52 -25.06 28.26 -4.57
C ALA A 52 -25.55 27.51 -5.82
N PHE A 53 -24.70 27.41 -6.86
CA PHE A 53 -24.98 26.75 -8.12
C PHE A 53 -24.29 25.38 -8.23
N LEU A 54 -23.53 24.97 -7.21
CA LEU A 54 -22.87 23.67 -7.22
C LEU A 54 -23.88 22.57 -6.93
N ILE A 55 -23.75 21.45 -7.65
CA ILE A 55 -24.55 20.26 -7.38
C ILE A 55 -24.17 19.77 -5.98
N PRO A 56 -25.16 19.56 -5.07
CA PRO A 56 -24.89 19.09 -3.72
C PRO A 56 -23.97 17.86 -3.71
N PRO A 57 -23.14 17.69 -2.67
CA PRO A 57 -22.36 16.47 -2.52
C PRO A 57 -23.30 15.26 -2.46
N ASP A 58 -22.80 14.08 -2.81
CA ASP A 58 -23.54 12.82 -2.72
C ASP A 58 -24.74 12.68 -3.69
N LEU A 59 -24.89 13.60 -4.65
CA LEU A 59 -25.91 13.56 -5.70
C LEU A 59 -25.29 13.20 -7.06
N TYR A 60 -25.86 12.23 -7.75
CA TYR A 60 -25.45 11.84 -9.10
C TYR A 60 -26.52 12.20 -10.12
N CYS A 61 -26.14 12.96 -11.15
CA CYS A 61 -26.99 13.39 -12.25
C CYS A 61 -26.66 12.57 -13.51
N GLU A 62 -27.42 11.50 -13.77
CA GLU A 62 -27.18 10.57 -14.90
C GLU A 62 -27.18 11.27 -16.28
N LYS A 63 -27.94 12.36 -16.42
CA LYS A 63 -28.07 13.12 -17.68
C LYS A 63 -27.19 14.36 -17.74
N LEU A 64 -26.22 14.50 -16.82
CA LEU A 64 -25.27 15.60 -16.88
C LEU A 64 -24.32 15.36 -18.05
N THR A 65 -24.38 16.21 -19.07
CA THR A 65 -23.43 16.15 -20.19
C THR A 65 -22.06 16.58 -19.69
N SER A 66 -21.07 15.69 -19.76
CA SER A 66 -19.69 16.05 -19.43
C SER A 66 -19.23 17.21 -20.31
N ASP A 67 -18.63 18.22 -19.70
CA ASP A 67 -17.91 19.23 -20.46
C ASP A 67 -16.75 18.55 -21.19
N GLN A 68 -16.74 18.63 -22.52
CA GLN A 68 -15.69 18.03 -23.35
C GLN A 68 -14.31 18.65 -23.08
N ASN A 69 -14.27 19.85 -22.50
CA ASN A 69 -13.02 20.52 -22.13
C ASN A 69 -12.45 20.04 -20.78
N HIS A 70 -13.19 19.24 -20.01
CA HIS A 70 -12.78 18.76 -18.68
C HIS A 70 -12.82 17.23 -18.62
N SER A 71 -11.95 16.59 -19.41
CA SER A 71 -11.71 15.15 -19.31
C SER A 71 -11.14 14.80 -17.92
N PHE A 72 -11.39 13.57 -17.47
CA PHE A 72 -10.72 13.05 -16.27
C PHE A 72 -9.19 13.17 -16.44
N PRO A 73 -8.43 13.52 -15.39
CA PRO A 73 -6.98 13.63 -15.50
C PRO A 73 -6.31 12.35 -16.04
N ASP A 74 -5.44 12.51 -17.03
CA ASP A 74 -4.70 11.42 -17.67
C ASP A 74 -3.41 11.12 -16.89
N PHE A 75 -3.30 9.88 -16.43
CA PHE A 75 -2.13 9.35 -15.72
C PHE A 75 -1.46 8.18 -16.47
N ASP A 76 -1.86 7.87 -17.70
CA ASP A 76 -1.43 6.65 -18.43
C ASP A 76 0.10 6.54 -18.64
N LYS A 77 0.82 7.64 -18.47
CA LYS A 77 2.28 7.72 -18.60
C LYS A 77 3.02 7.62 -17.26
N ASP A 78 2.29 7.67 -16.16
CA ASP A 78 2.87 7.62 -14.83
C ASP A 78 3.11 6.17 -14.41
N ARG A 79 4.29 5.94 -13.86
CA ARG A 79 4.72 4.60 -13.44
C ARG A 79 4.40 4.30 -11.98
N LEU A 80 4.51 5.32 -11.14
CA LEU A 80 4.52 5.18 -9.71
C LEU A 80 3.81 6.36 -9.06
N PHE A 81 2.88 6.05 -8.16
CA PHE A 81 2.30 7.01 -7.24
C PHE A 81 2.83 6.78 -5.84
N THR A 82 3.25 7.86 -5.18
CA THR A 82 3.48 7.85 -3.73
C THR A 82 2.60 8.89 -3.08
N PHE A 83 1.90 8.52 -2.01
CA PHE A 83 0.96 9.43 -1.36
C PHE A 83 0.69 9.01 0.08
N SER A 84 0.30 9.98 0.90
CA SER A 84 -0.28 9.74 2.21
C SER A 84 -1.79 9.89 2.12
N ILE A 85 -2.52 9.08 2.88
CA ILE A 85 -3.96 9.11 2.91
C ILE A 85 -4.48 9.17 4.34
N GLU A 86 -5.52 9.97 4.54
CA GLU A 86 -6.36 9.92 5.74
C GLU A 86 -7.76 9.47 5.34
N MET A 87 -8.26 8.38 5.93
CA MET A 87 -9.65 7.96 5.78
C MET A 87 -10.48 8.43 6.97
N LYS A 88 -11.67 8.93 6.68
CA LYS A 88 -12.72 9.28 7.63
C LYS A 88 -14.04 8.64 7.24
N GLU A 89 -14.68 7.96 8.18
CA GLU A 89 -16.06 7.48 8.05
C GLU A 89 -17.03 8.54 8.56
N THR A 90 -18.06 8.89 7.79
CA THR A 90 -18.97 10.02 8.11
C THR A 90 -19.65 9.90 9.48
N ASN A 91 -19.90 8.68 9.94
CA ASN A 91 -20.61 8.42 11.21
C ASN A 91 -19.68 8.15 12.40
N LYS A 92 -18.37 7.96 12.17
CA LYS A 92 -17.41 7.69 13.24
C LYS A 92 -16.42 8.84 13.37
N LYS A 93 -16.11 9.23 14.61
CA LYS A 93 -15.03 10.20 14.90
C LYS A 93 -13.66 9.51 14.90
N VAL A 94 -13.47 8.54 14.01
CA VAL A 94 -12.24 7.78 13.86
C VAL A 94 -11.65 8.17 12.52
N PHE A 95 -10.35 8.46 12.53
CA PHE A 95 -9.57 8.62 11.32
C PHE A 95 -8.47 7.57 11.33
N THR A 96 -8.15 7.03 10.17
CA THR A 96 -6.96 6.21 9.93
C THR A 96 -6.07 6.92 8.95
N TRP A 97 -4.78 6.65 9.03
CA TRP A 97 -3.79 7.21 8.13
C TRP A 97 -2.91 6.10 7.57
N ALA A 98 -2.45 6.29 6.34
CA ALA A 98 -1.50 5.39 5.71
C ALA A 98 -0.58 6.13 4.75
N ASP A 99 0.67 5.68 4.66
CA ASP A 99 1.57 6.03 3.56
C ASP A 99 1.50 4.92 2.51
N SER A 100 1.46 5.29 1.25
CA SER A 100 1.18 4.37 0.14
C SER A 100 2.13 4.58 -1.03
N TRP A 101 2.50 3.47 -1.66
CA TRP A 101 3.32 3.42 -2.87
C TRP A 101 2.70 2.44 -3.84
N TYR A 102 2.38 2.88 -5.05
CA TYR A 102 1.73 2.08 -6.07
C TYR A 102 2.53 2.10 -7.37
N ASP A 103 3.22 1.01 -7.69
CA ASP A 103 4.08 0.87 -8.87
C ASP A 103 3.40 -0.02 -9.91
N PHE A 104 2.92 0.60 -11.00
CA PHE A 104 2.13 -0.07 -12.03
C PHE A 104 2.98 -0.98 -12.93
N GLU A 105 4.20 -0.55 -13.23
CA GLU A 105 5.08 -1.34 -14.09
C GLU A 105 5.49 -2.64 -13.39
N LYS A 106 5.65 -2.58 -12.07
CA LYS A 106 6.09 -3.72 -11.25
C LYS A 106 4.95 -4.52 -10.65
N GLN A 107 3.72 -4.03 -10.78
CA GLN A 107 2.54 -4.61 -10.15
C GLN A 107 2.70 -4.79 -8.63
N LEU A 108 3.14 -3.72 -7.97
CA LEU A 108 3.37 -3.69 -6.53
C LEU A 108 2.57 -2.58 -5.84
N TYR A 109 2.00 -2.89 -4.69
CA TYR A 109 1.40 -1.90 -3.79
C TYR A 109 1.99 -2.04 -2.39
N ARG A 110 2.42 -0.95 -1.78
CA ARG A 110 2.80 -0.91 -0.37
C ARG A 110 1.89 0.06 0.34
N THR A 111 1.46 -0.35 1.53
CA THR A 111 0.86 0.55 2.51
C THR A 111 1.51 0.36 3.86
N ASP A 112 1.90 1.46 4.47
CA ASP A 112 2.29 1.54 5.86
C ASP A 112 1.16 2.21 6.62
N HIS A 113 0.52 1.50 7.54
CA HIS A 113 -0.59 2.06 8.31
C HIS A 113 -0.55 1.64 9.77
N ASP A 114 -1.13 2.48 10.61
CA ASP A 114 -1.54 2.11 11.95
C ASP A 114 -2.80 1.25 11.85
N VAL A 115 -2.65 -0.07 11.96
CA VAL A 115 -3.81 -0.96 12.06
C VAL A 115 -4.46 -0.66 13.40
N ASN A 116 -5.70 -0.14 13.41
CA ASN A 116 -6.90 -0.88 13.82
C ASN A 116 -8.09 0.05 14.20
N PHE A 117 -9.28 -0.21 13.62
CA PHE A 117 -10.57 0.37 14.06
C PHE A 117 -11.03 -0.14 15.44
N THR A 118 -10.41 -1.20 15.98
CA THR A 118 -10.97 -1.96 17.12
C THR A 118 -10.05 -2.11 18.34
N SER A 119 -8.73 -1.87 18.23
CA SER A 119 -7.81 -2.02 19.38
C SER A 119 -7.36 -0.68 19.93
N GLN A 120 -7.38 -0.54 21.25
CA GLN A 120 -6.92 0.67 21.98
C GLN A 120 -5.43 1.01 21.76
N ASN A 121 -4.64 0.10 21.18
CA ASN A 121 -3.23 0.31 20.85
C ASN A 121 -2.97 -0.18 19.41
N PRO A 122 -3.04 0.70 18.39
CA PRO A 122 -2.70 0.31 17.03
C PRO A 122 -1.22 -0.09 16.95
N ILE A 123 -0.93 -1.14 16.19
CA ILE A 123 0.45 -1.56 15.91
C ILE A 123 0.74 -1.17 14.45
N PRO A 124 1.71 -0.26 14.22
CA PRO A 124 2.12 0.09 12.86
C PRO A 124 2.49 -1.17 12.08
N THR A 125 1.90 -1.34 10.91
CA THR A 125 2.07 -2.52 10.06
C THR A 125 2.40 -2.06 8.64
N THR A 126 3.43 -2.67 8.07
CA THR A 126 3.72 -2.56 6.65
C THR A 126 3.07 -3.72 5.94
N ARG A 127 2.45 -3.41 4.79
CA ARG A 127 1.94 -4.42 3.87
C ARG A 127 2.46 -4.17 2.48
N ILE A 128 2.85 -5.25 1.82
CA ILE A 128 3.33 -5.25 0.45
C ILE A 128 2.48 -6.27 -0.32
N PHE A 129 1.77 -5.81 -1.34
CA PHE A 129 0.98 -6.62 -2.25
C PHE A 129 1.80 -6.83 -3.52
N ASP A 130 1.99 -8.09 -3.85
CA ASP A 130 2.61 -8.56 -5.08
C ASP A 130 1.53 -9.16 -5.97
N PHE A 131 1.07 -8.40 -6.95
CA PHE A 131 0.02 -8.86 -7.85
C PHE A 131 0.55 -9.81 -8.92
N THR A 132 1.87 -9.88 -9.14
CA THR A 132 2.48 -10.86 -10.05
C THR A 132 2.33 -12.28 -9.49
N GLU A 133 2.56 -12.46 -8.19
CA GLU A 133 2.41 -13.77 -7.53
C GLU A 133 1.05 -13.94 -6.81
N GLY A 134 0.24 -12.88 -6.69
CA GLY A 134 -1.06 -12.91 -6.02
C GLY A 134 -0.97 -13.00 -4.49
N ILE A 135 0.13 -12.52 -3.91
CA ILE A 135 0.44 -12.65 -2.47
C ILE A 135 0.60 -11.27 -1.84
N ALA A 136 0.02 -11.09 -0.66
CA ALA A 136 0.30 -9.96 0.21
C ALA A 136 1.12 -10.40 1.43
N TYR A 137 2.17 -9.65 1.71
CA TYR A 137 3.07 -9.77 2.84
C TYR A 137 2.66 -8.70 3.85
N SER A 138 2.47 -9.09 5.11
CA SER A 138 2.19 -8.14 6.20
C SER A 138 3.12 -8.40 7.36
N PHE A 139 3.71 -7.35 7.92
CA PHE A 139 4.56 -7.47 9.11
C PHE A 139 4.45 -6.23 9.99
N PRO A 140 4.33 -6.39 11.32
CA PRO A 140 4.38 -5.27 12.24
C PRO A 140 5.76 -4.60 12.19
N MET A 141 5.82 -3.28 12.21
CA MET A 141 7.10 -2.54 12.18
C MET A 141 7.98 -2.86 13.40
N ALA A 142 7.37 -3.28 14.51
CA ALA A 142 8.06 -3.60 15.77
C ALA A 142 8.46 -5.09 15.91
N SER A 143 8.10 -5.97 14.98
CA SER A 143 8.36 -7.41 15.10
C SER A 143 8.89 -8.02 13.80
N ALA A 144 9.59 -9.16 13.92
CA ALA A 144 10.04 -9.94 12.75
C ALA A 144 8.96 -10.88 12.19
N ASP A 145 7.77 -10.90 12.78
CA ASP A 145 6.71 -11.83 12.41
C ASP A 145 6.03 -11.38 11.11
N CYS A 146 6.23 -12.13 10.04
CA CYS A 146 5.48 -11.95 8.80
C CYS A 146 4.25 -12.86 8.74
N THR A 147 3.18 -12.32 8.20
CA THR A 147 1.97 -13.03 7.79
C THR A 147 1.79 -12.90 6.28
N PHE A 148 1.19 -13.93 5.68
CA PHE A 148 0.94 -14.01 4.25
C PHE A 148 -0.56 -14.14 4.04
N THR A 149 -1.09 -13.45 3.05
CA THR A 149 -2.49 -13.55 2.63
C THR A 149 -2.55 -13.64 1.12
N ILE A 150 -3.47 -14.44 0.59
CA ILE A 150 -3.74 -14.46 -0.85
C ILE A 150 -4.53 -13.19 -1.18
N ILE A 151 -4.13 -12.45 -2.22
CA ILE A 151 -4.78 -11.18 -2.56
C ILE A 151 -6.28 -11.39 -2.82
N ASN A 152 -6.67 -12.44 -3.55
CA ASN A 152 -8.08 -12.75 -3.78
C ASN A 152 -8.87 -13.10 -2.50
N ASP A 153 -8.20 -13.51 -1.42
CA ASP A 153 -8.83 -13.85 -0.13
C ASP A 153 -8.81 -12.67 0.86
N THR A 154 -8.24 -11.53 0.48
CA THR A 154 -8.19 -10.38 1.38
C THR A 154 -9.57 -9.73 1.48
N LYS A 155 -10.14 -9.75 2.69
CA LYS A 155 -11.47 -9.19 2.99
C LYS A 155 -11.55 -7.69 2.68
N ALA A 156 -12.75 -7.23 2.32
CA ALA A 156 -13.11 -5.87 1.87
C ALA A 156 -12.66 -4.67 2.74
N ASP A 157 -12.14 -4.84 3.96
CA ASP A 157 -11.73 -3.71 4.81
C ASP A 157 -10.34 -3.15 4.48
N TRP A 158 -9.53 -3.82 3.66
CA TRP A 158 -8.19 -3.35 3.28
C TRP A 158 -8.18 -2.54 1.98
N VAL A 159 -9.38 -2.24 1.46
CA VAL A 159 -9.73 -2.04 0.05
C VAL A 159 -10.14 -0.60 -0.25
N ASP A 160 -9.89 0.28 0.70
CA ASP A 160 -10.68 1.47 0.93
C ASP A 160 -10.73 2.47 -0.26
N ILE A 161 -9.76 2.48 -1.17
CA ILE A 161 -9.82 3.33 -2.38
C ILE A 161 -10.00 2.54 -3.68
N THR A 162 -9.73 1.24 -3.75
CA THR A 162 -9.40 0.64 -5.05
C THR A 162 -10.26 -0.57 -5.44
N GLY A 163 -10.88 -1.28 -4.49
CA GLY A 163 -11.56 -2.55 -4.82
C GLY A 163 -10.53 -3.64 -5.12
N ILE A 164 -10.37 -4.67 -4.27
CA ILE A 164 -9.29 -5.67 -4.44
C ILE A 164 -9.48 -6.52 -5.69
N ASN A 165 -10.70 -6.64 -6.21
CA ASN A 165 -10.96 -7.26 -7.51
C ASN A 165 -10.50 -6.40 -8.70
N HIS A 166 -10.20 -5.12 -8.47
CA HIS A 166 -9.81 -4.15 -9.48
C HIS A 166 -8.46 -3.51 -9.23
N LEU A 167 -7.79 -3.82 -8.12
CA LEU A 167 -6.34 -3.65 -8.00
C LEU A 167 -5.65 -4.70 -8.86
N TRP A 168 -5.69 -4.53 -10.17
CA TRP A 168 -4.60 -4.97 -10.99
C TRP A 168 -3.62 -3.80 -10.96
N ALA A 169 -2.50 -3.96 -10.28
CA ALA A 169 -1.44 -2.96 -10.29
C ALA A 169 -0.78 -2.86 -11.66
N ASP A 170 -1.52 -2.98 -12.76
CA ASP A 170 -1.04 -2.96 -14.13
C ASP A 170 -1.26 -1.60 -14.80
N ASN A 171 -2.18 -0.77 -14.31
CA ASN A 171 -2.42 0.56 -14.87
C ASN A 171 -2.96 1.60 -13.85
N PRO A 172 -2.74 2.91 -14.10
CA PRO A 172 -3.31 4.00 -13.31
C PRO A 172 -4.84 4.00 -13.23
N GLY A 173 -5.52 3.55 -14.28
CA GLY A 173 -6.97 3.51 -14.32
C GLY A 173 -7.58 2.58 -13.27
N ALA A 174 -6.94 1.45 -12.98
CA ALA A 174 -7.30 0.55 -11.88
C ALA A 174 -7.27 1.25 -10.50
N PHE A 175 -6.32 2.18 -10.28
CA PHE A 175 -6.27 2.98 -9.04
C PHE A 175 -7.45 3.93 -8.91
N PHE A 176 -7.79 4.63 -10.00
CA PHE A 176 -8.88 5.62 -10.01
C PHE A 176 -10.26 5.00 -10.29
N GLY A 177 -10.32 3.74 -10.71
CA GLY A 177 -11.52 3.06 -11.21
C GLY A 177 -11.97 3.57 -12.58
N THR A 178 -11.12 4.22 -13.38
CA THR A 178 -11.49 4.73 -14.71
C THR A 178 -11.62 3.63 -15.77
N ASP A 179 -11.14 2.42 -15.45
CA ASP A 179 -11.30 1.20 -16.23
C ASP A 179 -12.71 0.59 -16.10
N VAL A 180 -13.38 0.81 -14.97
CA VAL A 180 -14.70 0.27 -14.66
C VAL A 180 -15.82 1.30 -14.65
N THR A 181 -15.51 2.59 -14.48
CA THR A 181 -16.50 3.67 -14.51
C THR A 181 -16.02 4.86 -15.33
N ASN A 182 -16.97 5.46 -16.06
CA ASN A 182 -16.75 6.75 -16.68
C ASN A 182 -17.09 7.86 -15.68
N TYR A 183 -16.14 8.75 -15.46
CA TYR A 183 -16.34 9.91 -14.60
C TYR A 183 -16.80 11.12 -15.40
N THR A 184 -17.77 11.84 -14.86
CA THR A 184 -18.30 13.10 -15.42
C THR A 184 -17.80 14.26 -14.57
N TYR A 185 -17.44 15.39 -15.19
CA TYR A 185 -17.04 16.61 -14.48
C TYR A 185 -18.24 17.32 -13.82
N TYR A 186 -18.10 17.71 -12.55
CA TYR A 186 -19.16 18.36 -11.75
C TYR A 186 -18.83 19.80 -11.35
N GLY A 187 -17.68 20.33 -11.77
CA GLY A 187 -17.28 21.71 -11.52
C GLY A 187 -16.21 21.87 -10.45
N GLN A 188 -16.09 23.10 -9.96
CA GLN A 188 -15.14 23.44 -8.91
C GLN A 188 -15.62 22.94 -7.55
N TRP A 189 -14.69 22.42 -6.77
CA TRP A 189 -14.93 21.94 -5.41
C TRP A 189 -13.80 22.38 -4.49
N SER A 190 -13.97 22.16 -3.20
CA SER A 190 -12.88 22.38 -2.24
C SER A 190 -12.82 21.28 -1.20
N GLU A 191 -11.66 20.66 -1.08
CA GLU A 191 -11.35 19.70 -0.02
C GLU A 191 -10.32 20.32 0.93
N ARG A 192 -10.63 20.38 2.23
CA ARG A 192 -9.79 21.02 3.27
C ARG A 192 -9.23 22.40 2.87
N TYR A 193 -10.09 23.26 2.31
CA TYR A 193 -9.74 24.61 1.83
C TYR A 193 -8.79 24.65 0.62
N ILE A 194 -8.48 23.51 0.01
CA ILE A 194 -7.76 23.42 -1.25
C ILE A 194 -8.81 23.47 -2.36
N LYS A 195 -8.72 24.47 -3.23
CA LYS A 195 -9.57 24.56 -4.42
C LYS A 195 -9.15 23.49 -5.41
N GLY A 196 -10.14 22.82 -5.98
CA GLY A 196 -9.95 21.78 -6.98
C GLY A 196 -11.16 21.67 -7.90
N GLU A 197 -11.13 20.61 -8.65
CA GLU A 197 -12.12 20.22 -9.65
C GLU A 197 -12.62 18.82 -9.32
N GLU A 198 -13.93 18.60 -9.48
CA GLU A 198 -14.57 17.36 -9.07
C GLU A 198 -15.08 16.55 -10.27
N TRP A 199 -14.87 15.25 -10.20
CA TRP A 199 -15.39 14.26 -11.13
C TRP A 199 -16.18 13.20 -10.36
N ARG A 200 -17.36 12.81 -10.87
CA ARG A 200 -18.22 11.81 -10.25
C ARG A 200 -18.57 10.65 -11.17
N GLY A 201 -18.60 9.44 -10.62
CA GLY A 201 -18.92 8.19 -11.33
C GLY A 201 -19.67 7.21 -10.42
N LEU A 202 -20.49 6.34 -11.02
CA LEU A 202 -21.17 5.26 -10.28
C LEU A 202 -20.42 3.95 -10.48
N ARG A 203 -20.11 3.27 -9.38
CA ARG A 203 -19.50 1.95 -9.35
C ARG A 203 -20.45 0.92 -8.80
N VAL A 204 -20.40 -0.29 -9.36
CA VAL A 204 -21.23 -1.44 -8.96
C VAL A 204 -20.41 -2.63 -8.45
N ASP A 205 -19.11 -2.47 -8.46
CA ASP A 205 -18.07 -3.43 -8.12
C ASP A 205 -17.49 -3.20 -6.73
N TRP A 206 -17.92 -2.13 -6.04
CA TRP A 206 -17.52 -1.82 -4.67
C TRP A 206 -18.72 -1.59 -3.74
N PRO A 207 -18.71 -2.17 -2.52
CA PRO A 207 -17.75 -3.18 -2.06
C PRO A 207 -17.92 -4.49 -2.85
N ASP A 208 -16.94 -5.39 -2.77
CA ASP A 208 -16.97 -6.62 -3.56
C ASP A 208 -18.23 -7.46 -3.27
N SER A 209 -19.06 -7.62 -4.30
CA SER A 209 -20.32 -8.39 -4.24
C SER A 209 -20.13 -9.90 -4.10
N THR A 210 -18.95 -10.44 -4.45
CA THR A 210 -18.65 -11.87 -4.31
C THR A 210 -18.56 -12.32 -2.86
N LEU A 211 -18.47 -11.37 -1.93
CA LEU A 211 -18.28 -11.68 -0.52
C LEU A 211 -19.54 -12.20 0.18
N ASN A 212 -20.78 -12.05 -0.34
CA ASN A 212 -21.99 -12.58 0.35
C ASN A 212 -23.34 -12.45 -0.42
N MET A 213 -23.39 -12.42 -1.74
CA MET A 213 -24.68 -12.30 -2.45
C MET A 213 -25.05 -13.62 -3.15
N ASP A 214 -25.70 -14.53 -2.43
CA ASP A 214 -26.46 -15.67 -3.01
C ASP A 214 -27.76 -15.20 -3.72
N GLY A 215 -27.95 -13.89 -3.87
CA GLY A 215 -29.13 -13.25 -4.45
C GLY A 215 -28.95 -12.90 -5.93
N GLU A 216 -30.04 -12.97 -6.69
CA GLU A 216 -30.11 -12.62 -8.12
C GLU A 216 -29.56 -11.21 -8.42
N ASP A 217 -29.07 -11.01 -9.65
CA ASP A 217 -28.32 -9.85 -10.20
C ASP A 217 -28.86 -8.43 -9.87
N GLU A 218 -30.09 -8.28 -9.36
CA GLU A 218 -30.74 -6.97 -9.12
C GLU A 218 -30.17 -6.21 -7.90
N ASP A 219 -29.44 -6.87 -7.00
CA ASP A 219 -28.96 -6.27 -5.75
C ASP A 219 -27.46 -5.93 -5.68
N LYS A 220 -26.79 -5.78 -6.84
CA LYS A 220 -25.38 -5.33 -6.87
C LYS A 220 -25.20 -4.02 -6.09
N PRO A 221 -24.20 -3.90 -5.21
CA PRO A 221 -23.95 -2.66 -4.49
C PRO A 221 -23.79 -1.52 -5.50
N THR A 222 -24.24 -0.32 -5.15
CA THR A 222 -24.05 0.86 -6.01
C THR A 222 -23.49 1.97 -5.16
N THR A 223 -22.33 2.48 -5.56
CA THR A 223 -21.63 3.54 -4.86
C THR A 223 -21.28 4.69 -5.79
N LEU A 224 -21.42 5.92 -5.28
CA LEU A 224 -21.01 7.14 -5.96
C LEU A 224 -19.60 7.49 -5.53
N TRP A 225 -18.71 7.61 -6.52
CA TRP A 225 -17.31 7.95 -6.35
C TRP A 225 -17.10 9.38 -6.81
N GLN A 226 -16.56 10.22 -5.93
CA GLN A 226 -16.33 11.64 -6.18
C GLN A 226 -14.84 11.94 -5.99
N TRP A 227 -14.10 12.02 -7.09
CA TRP A 227 -12.69 12.39 -7.08
C TRP A 227 -12.55 13.90 -7.17
N THR A 228 -11.70 14.48 -6.32
CA THR A 228 -11.30 15.89 -6.41
C THR A 228 -9.82 15.99 -6.74
N PHE A 229 -9.48 16.77 -7.76
CA PHE A 229 -8.10 17.06 -8.16
C PHE A 229 -7.80 18.55 -8.04
N ALA A 230 -6.57 18.88 -7.69
CA ALA A 230 -6.07 20.25 -7.77
C ALA A 230 -4.96 20.34 -8.81
N ASN A 231 -4.97 21.41 -9.60
CA ASN A 231 -3.80 21.78 -10.40
C ASN A 231 -2.67 22.21 -9.46
N LYS A 232 -1.57 21.47 -9.47
CA LYS A 232 -0.36 21.81 -8.72
C LYS A 232 0.85 21.71 -9.63
N ASN A 233 1.83 22.57 -9.39
CA ASN A 233 3.16 22.39 -9.97
C ASN A 233 3.78 21.16 -9.33
N VAL A 234 3.84 20.07 -10.09
CA VAL A 234 4.55 18.86 -9.71
C VAL A 234 5.96 18.94 -10.27
N THR A 235 6.94 18.65 -9.43
CA THR A 235 8.32 18.51 -9.88
C THR A 235 8.47 17.16 -10.57
N THR A 236 8.43 17.16 -11.89
CA THR A 236 8.92 16.02 -12.67
C THR A 236 10.43 16.09 -12.72
N ILE A 237 11.08 14.94 -12.83
CA ILE A 237 12.52 14.90 -13.02
C ILE A 237 12.79 14.13 -14.29
N THR A 238 13.56 14.72 -15.19
CA THR A 238 13.91 14.08 -16.45
C THR A 238 14.77 12.84 -16.20
N SER A 239 14.90 12.00 -17.23
CA SER A 239 15.80 10.84 -17.22
C SER A 239 17.26 11.22 -16.89
N LEU A 240 17.64 12.47 -17.13
CA LEU A 240 18.94 13.08 -16.84
C LEU A 240 19.06 13.73 -15.45
N GLY A 241 18.01 13.70 -14.63
CA GLY A 241 18.02 14.26 -13.27
C GLY A 241 17.65 15.74 -13.16
N GLU A 242 17.22 16.39 -14.25
CA GLU A 242 16.80 17.79 -14.23
C GLU A 242 15.39 17.93 -13.65
N GLN A 243 15.21 18.82 -12.67
CA GLN A 243 13.90 19.10 -12.08
C GLN A 243 13.11 20.04 -12.99
N LEU A 244 12.06 19.52 -13.63
CA LEU A 244 11.09 20.28 -14.39
C LEU A 244 9.83 20.49 -13.55
N TYR A 245 9.37 21.72 -13.43
CA TYR A 245 8.08 21.99 -12.82
C TYR A 245 7.02 21.95 -13.91
N SER A 246 6.13 20.95 -13.85
CA SER A 246 4.98 20.83 -14.72
C SER A 246 3.71 20.94 -13.90
N GLU A 247 2.78 21.80 -14.31
CA GLU A 247 1.45 21.80 -13.74
C GLU A 247 0.74 20.48 -14.11
N ARG A 248 0.30 19.76 -13.07
CA ARG A 248 -0.40 18.48 -13.19
C ARG A 248 -1.60 18.50 -12.25
N ASN A 249 -2.66 17.83 -12.66
CA ASN A 249 -3.76 17.49 -11.77
C ASN A 249 -3.29 16.43 -10.78
N VAL A 250 -3.36 16.74 -9.48
CA VAL A 250 -3.06 15.78 -8.42
C VAL A 250 -4.31 15.51 -7.58
N PRO A 251 -4.60 14.26 -7.21
CA PRO A 251 -5.74 13.94 -6.38
C PRO A 251 -5.54 14.54 -4.99
N ILE A 252 -6.58 15.19 -4.47
CA ILE A 252 -6.61 15.77 -3.11
C ILE A 252 -7.68 15.13 -2.23
N GLY A 253 -8.65 14.44 -2.83
CA GLY A 253 -9.63 13.68 -2.08
C GLY A 253 -10.47 12.75 -2.94
N LEU A 254 -11.06 11.76 -2.28
CA LEU A 254 -12.07 10.86 -2.82
C LEU A 254 -13.19 10.74 -1.80
N ARG A 255 -14.44 10.83 -2.24
CA ARG A 255 -15.60 10.44 -1.43
C ARG A 255 -16.31 9.26 -2.08
N VAL A 256 -16.63 8.24 -1.29
CA VAL A 256 -17.38 7.06 -1.73
C VAL A 256 -18.68 7.00 -0.93
N THR A 257 -19.83 7.06 -1.60
CA THR A 257 -21.14 7.13 -0.95
C THR A 257 -22.07 6.02 -1.40
N ALA A 258 -22.70 5.31 -0.45
CA ALA A 258 -23.66 4.26 -0.71
C ALA A 258 -24.97 4.82 -1.29
N MET A 259 -25.32 4.44 -2.52
CA MET A 259 -26.53 4.94 -3.20
C MET A 259 -27.80 4.18 -2.81
N LYS A 260 -27.63 2.98 -2.25
CA LYS A 260 -28.67 2.15 -1.64
C LYS A 260 -28.11 1.49 -0.38
N ASN A 261 -28.96 0.79 0.36
CA ASN A 261 -28.48 -0.03 1.49
C ASN A 261 -27.61 -1.16 0.94
N ILE A 262 -26.41 -1.34 1.48
CA ILE A 262 -25.47 -2.39 1.09
C ILE A 262 -25.23 -3.31 2.28
N SER A 263 -25.45 -4.61 2.09
CA SER A 263 -25.21 -5.63 3.12
C SER A 263 -23.86 -6.31 2.89
N LEU A 264 -22.97 -6.21 3.89
CA LEU A 264 -21.62 -6.79 3.93
C LEU A 264 -21.55 -7.85 5.03
N GLY A 265 -22.27 -8.95 4.83
CA GLY A 265 -22.41 -9.98 5.87
C GLY A 265 -23.12 -9.43 7.11
N GLU A 266 -22.40 -9.27 8.22
CA GLU A 266 -22.95 -8.75 9.48
C GLU A 266 -23.09 -7.22 9.53
N ILE A 267 -22.48 -6.51 8.57
CA ILE A 267 -22.48 -5.05 8.52
C ILE A 267 -23.45 -4.57 7.44
N THR A 268 -24.29 -3.59 7.75
CA THR A 268 -25.13 -2.91 6.73
C THR A 268 -24.68 -1.46 6.62
N LEU A 269 -24.28 -1.05 5.41
CA LEU A 269 -24.05 0.35 5.07
C LEU A 269 -25.40 0.96 4.63
N PRO A 270 -25.99 1.88 5.41
CA PRO A 270 -27.23 2.51 5.00
C PRO A 270 -27.02 3.42 3.78
N LYS A 271 -28.07 3.65 3.00
CA LYS A 271 -28.05 4.67 1.94
C LYS A 271 -27.57 6.01 2.50
N GLY A 272 -26.66 6.66 1.77
CA GLY A 272 -26.02 7.92 2.15
C GLY A 272 -24.83 7.75 3.10
N HIS A 273 -24.51 6.53 3.55
CA HIS A 273 -23.26 6.28 4.26
C HIS A 273 -22.08 6.57 3.35
N SER A 274 -21.07 7.27 3.86
CA SER A 274 -19.92 7.66 3.05
C SER A 274 -18.58 7.54 3.78
N TYR A 275 -17.57 7.21 2.97
CA TYR A 275 -16.16 7.24 3.31
C TYR A 275 -15.52 8.42 2.61
N SER A 276 -14.74 9.21 3.34
CA SER A 276 -13.98 10.33 2.80
C SER A 276 -12.51 10.05 2.96
N TYR A 277 -11.81 10.07 1.84
CA TYR A 277 -10.37 9.93 1.71
C TYR A 277 -9.78 11.27 1.39
N GLN A 278 -8.74 11.63 2.13
CA GLN A 278 -8.00 12.85 1.89
C GLN A 278 -6.57 12.46 1.54
N ILE A 279 -6.08 12.98 0.43
CA ILE A 279 -4.81 12.54 -0.17
C ILE A 279 -3.81 13.69 -0.07
N TYR A 280 -2.64 13.38 0.49
CA TYR A 280 -1.54 14.30 0.74
C TYR A 280 -0.25 13.77 0.15
N ASP A 281 0.73 14.67 0.02
CA ASP A 281 2.09 14.35 -0.42
C ASP A 281 2.13 13.50 -1.71
N PHE A 282 1.12 13.69 -2.55
CA PHE A 282 0.96 12.95 -3.79
C PHE A 282 2.08 13.37 -4.75
N ASN A 283 2.88 12.40 -5.12
CA ASN A 283 4.02 12.58 -6.01
C ASN A 283 3.90 11.62 -7.18
N LEU A 284 4.09 12.18 -8.38
CA LEU A 284 4.16 11.47 -9.64
C LEU A 284 5.62 11.26 -9.96
N GLU A 285 6.10 10.03 -9.85
CA GLU A 285 7.49 9.75 -10.19
C GLU A 285 7.62 9.35 -11.65
N THR A 286 8.06 10.32 -12.46
CA THR A 286 8.30 10.12 -13.88
C THR A 286 9.71 9.64 -14.23
N ASP A 287 10.72 9.61 -13.34
CA ASP A 287 11.94 8.77 -13.52
C ASP A 287 13.14 8.94 -12.54
N ALA A 288 13.24 9.96 -11.66
CA ALA A 288 14.55 10.20 -10.98
C ALA A 288 14.62 10.12 -9.44
N ARG A 289 13.60 10.51 -8.67
CA ARG A 289 13.61 10.33 -7.20
C ARG A 289 13.21 8.91 -6.77
N ALA A 290 12.53 8.18 -7.66
CA ALA A 290 12.13 6.78 -7.49
C ALA A 290 13.31 5.83 -7.38
N ARG A 291 14.48 6.28 -7.87
CA ARG A 291 15.68 5.45 -7.99
C ARG A 291 16.15 4.94 -6.63
N ASP A 292 15.90 5.69 -5.55
CA ASP A 292 16.31 5.27 -4.20
C ASP A 292 15.30 4.35 -3.51
N LEU A 293 14.06 4.26 -4.01
CA LEU A 293 13.00 3.41 -3.43
C LEU A 293 13.35 1.92 -3.48
N TYR A 294 14.27 1.50 -4.35
CA TYR A 294 14.65 0.11 -4.56
C TYR A 294 16.11 -0.19 -4.14
N THR A 295 16.79 0.76 -3.50
CA THR A 295 18.16 0.55 -2.97
C THR A 295 18.14 -0.29 -1.68
N ASP A 296 19.27 -0.92 -1.30
CA ASP A 296 19.46 -1.87 -0.17
C ASP A 296 18.30 -2.02 0.83
N GLY A 297 17.37 -2.95 0.55
CA GLY A 297 16.21 -3.20 1.40
C GLY A 297 15.06 -2.21 1.20
N GLY A 298 14.87 -1.77 -0.05
CA GLY A 298 13.95 -0.71 -0.47
C GLY A 298 12.51 -0.86 0.00
N ILE A 299 11.63 0.04 -0.44
CA ILE A 299 10.28 0.10 0.10
C ILE A 299 9.48 -1.20 -0.13
N PHE A 300 9.83 -2.02 -1.11
CA PHE A 300 9.17 -3.32 -1.32
C PHE A 300 9.96 -4.53 -0.78
N ASP A 301 10.89 -4.32 0.16
CA ASP A 301 11.71 -5.42 0.67
C ASP A 301 10.95 -6.38 1.59
N ILE A 302 10.70 -7.58 1.06
CA ILE A 302 10.10 -8.71 1.79
C ILE A 302 11.14 -9.64 2.40
N SER A 303 12.44 -9.34 2.29
CA SER A 303 13.52 -10.23 2.75
C SER A 303 13.36 -10.64 4.22
N ARG A 304 12.86 -9.75 5.08
CA ARG A 304 12.62 -10.04 6.51
C ARG A 304 11.63 -11.19 6.74
N CYS A 305 10.75 -11.47 5.78
CA CYS A 305 9.80 -12.57 5.84
C CYS A 305 10.42 -13.94 5.54
N TYR A 306 11.70 -13.98 5.19
CA TYR A 306 12.41 -15.20 4.84
C TYR A 306 13.52 -15.48 5.85
N SER A 307 13.53 -16.70 6.37
CA SER A 307 14.69 -17.21 7.12
C SER A 307 15.89 -17.40 6.20
N ALA A 308 17.11 -17.49 6.77
CA ALA A 308 18.34 -17.70 5.99
C ALA A 308 18.27 -18.93 5.06
N ASN A 309 17.55 -19.99 5.44
CA ASN A 309 17.41 -21.20 4.62
C ASN A 309 16.61 -21.00 3.33
N PHE A 310 15.83 -19.92 3.24
CA PHE A 310 15.03 -19.57 2.06
C PHE A 310 15.61 -18.35 1.32
N LYS A 311 16.88 -18.03 1.59
CA LYS A 311 17.63 -16.95 0.94
C LYS A 311 18.90 -17.52 0.33
N LYS A 312 19.14 -17.23 -0.95
CA LYS A 312 20.41 -17.55 -1.61
C LYS A 312 21.14 -16.25 -1.88
N HIS A 313 22.31 -16.08 -1.26
CA HIS A 313 23.15 -14.92 -1.53
C HIS A 313 24.01 -15.24 -2.75
N LEU A 314 23.71 -14.59 -3.87
CA LEU A 314 24.33 -14.88 -5.16
C LEU A 314 25.12 -13.69 -5.66
N ARG A 315 26.17 -13.96 -6.44
CA ARG A 315 26.92 -12.94 -7.16
C ARG A 315 27.42 -13.41 -8.52
N PHE A 316 27.59 -12.49 -9.45
CA PHE A 316 28.24 -12.72 -10.75
C PHE A 316 29.13 -11.53 -11.12
N SER A 317 30.16 -11.76 -11.93
CA SER A 317 31.08 -10.70 -12.35
C SER A 317 30.66 -10.08 -13.69
N LEU A 318 31.02 -8.82 -13.89
CA LEU A 318 30.80 -8.08 -15.12
C LEU A 318 32.10 -7.94 -15.92
N ASP A 319 32.02 -8.13 -17.22
CA ASP A 319 33.08 -7.76 -18.16
C ASP A 319 33.08 -6.24 -18.37
N VAL A 320 34.13 -5.61 -17.88
CA VAL A 320 34.34 -4.15 -17.95
C VAL A 320 35.36 -3.77 -19.03
N SER A 321 35.80 -4.70 -19.87
CA SER A 321 36.83 -4.44 -20.89
C SER A 321 36.44 -3.35 -21.89
N ALA A 322 35.14 -3.16 -22.13
CA ALA A 322 34.61 -2.10 -22.97
C ALA A 322 34.69 -0.70 -22.34
N TRP A 323 34.71 -0.60 -21.00
CA TRP A 323 34.82 0.65 -20.26
C TRP A 323 35.44 0.44 -18.87
N PRO A 324 36.77 0.30 -18.77
CA PRO A 324 37.43 0.00 -17.49
C PRO A 324 37.21 1.07 -16.41
N GLU A 325 37.06 2.33 -16.81
CA GLU A 325 36.84 3.46 -15.88
C GLU A 325 35.49 3.40 -15.17
N VAL A 326 34.57 2.53 -15.57
CA VAL A 326 33.26 2.37 -14.94
C VAL A 326 33.36 2.04 -13.43
N VAL A 327 34.47 1.42 -13.00
CA VAL A 327 34.78 1.09 -11.60
C VAL A 327 34.73 2.30 -10.67
N ASP A 328 35.07 3.49 -11.18
CA ASP A 328 35.16 4.74 -10.43
C ASP A 328 33.93 5.64 -10.63
N THR A 329 32.87 5.11 -11.26
CA THR A 329 31.69 5.90 -11.61
C THR A 329 30.57 5.75 -10.57
N PRO A 330 29.75 6.80 -10.38
CA PRO A 330 28.57 6.72 -9.52
C PRO A 330 27.47 5.78 -10.06
N LEU A 331 27.59 5.34 -11.33
CA LEU A 331 26.65 4.42 -11.97
C LEU A 331 26.46 3.14 -11.14
N LEU A 332 27.57 2.52 -10.71
CA LEU A 332 27.56 1.26 -9.97
C LEU A 332 26.81 1.35 -8.64
N THR A 333 26.83 2.52 -8.03
CA THR A 333 26.12 2.79 -6.77
C THR A 333 24.70 3.32 -6.97
N SER A 334 24.34 3.72 -8.19
CA SER A 334 23.07 4.39 -8.48
C SER A 334 21.87 3.46 -8.30
N GLY A 335 20.77 4.01 -7.80
CA GLY A 335 19.51 3.27 -7.64
C GLY A 335 18.94 2.74 -8.96
N PHE A 336 19.08 3.50 -10.06
CA PHE A 336 18.69 3.07 -11.40
C PHE A 336 19.42 1.79 -11.83
N PHE A 337 20.74 1.72 -11.62
CA PHE A 337 21.52 0.56 -12.02
C PHE A 337 21.17 -0.68 -11.18
N ARG A 338 20.92 -0.51 -9.88
CA ARG A 338 20.43 -1.60 -9.01
C ARG A 338 19.05 -2.09 -9.44
N GLU A 339 18.12 -1.18 -9.72
CA GLU A 339 16.78 -1.51 -10.19
C GLU A 339 16.82 -2.23 -11.54
N TYR A 340 17.69 -1.80 -12.45
CA TYR A 340 17.91 -2.47 -13.73
C TYR A 340 18.28 -3.94 -13.53
N TRP A 341 19.29 -4.22 -12.71
CA TRP A 341 19.69 -5.59 -12.40
C TRP A 341 18.60 -6.37 -11.70
N GLN A 342 17.86 -5.75 -10.76
CA GLN A 342 16.73 -6.40 -10.08
C GLN A 342 15.68 -6.88 -11.10
N LYS A 343 15.23 -6.00 -12.00
CA LYS A 343 14.26 -6.31 -13.06
C LYS A 343 14.78 -7.38 -14.01
N LEU A 344 16.02 -7.24 -14.47
CA LEU A 344 16.63 -8.18 -15.39
C LEU A 344 16.74 -9.57 -14.79
N LEU A 345 17.24 -9.67 -13.55
CA LEU A 345 17.39 -10.94 -12.84
C LEU A 345 16.04 -11.59 -12.51
N ALA A 346 15.03 -10.81 -12.13
CA ALA A 346 13.69 -11.33 -11.86
C ALA A 346 13.04 -11.89 -13.12
N SER A 347 13.15 -11.18 -14.25
CA SER A 347 12.64 -11.61 -15.56
C SER A 347 13.27 -12.93 -16.01
N TYR A 348 14.61 -13.01 -16.04
CA TYR A 348 15.29 -14.27 -16.43
C TYR A 348 15.10 -15.37 -15.39
N GLY A 349 15.00 -15.04 -14.11
CA GLY A 349 14.70 -15.98 -13.04
C GLY A 349 13.26 -16.48 -13.05
N GLN A 350 12.36 -15.86 -13.82
CA GLN A 350 10.92 -16.11 -13.83
C GLN A 350 10.32 -16.06 -12.42
N VAL A 351 10.69 -15.04 -11.65
CA VAL A 351 10.21 -14.78 -10.30
C VAL A 351 9.67 -13.37 -10.21
N SER A 352 8.81 -13.09 -9.22
CA SER A 352 8.44 -11.72 -8.90
C SER A 352 9.67 -10.85 -8.59
N LEU A 353 9.60 -9.58 -8.95
CA LEU A 353 10.67 -8.61 -8.75
C LEU A 353 11.16 -8.57 -7.31
N ILE A 354 10.24 -8.61 -6.34
CA ILE A 354 10.55 -8.50 -4.91
C ILE A 354 11.24 -9.75 -4.35
N ARG A 355 11.35 -10.84 -5.13
CA ARG A 355 12.16 -12.02 -4.79
C ARG A 355 13.63 -11.85 -5.12
N ILE A 356 14.01 -10.83 -5.88
CA ILE A 356 15.39 -10.35 -6.02
C ILE A 356 15.55 -9.14 -5.11
N THR A 357 16.36 -9.25 -4.05
CA THR A 357 16.52 -8.17 -3.05
C THR A 357 17.98 -7.88 -2.73
N SER A 358 18.23 -6.73 -2.09
CA SER A 358 19.55 -6.21 -1.73
C SER A 358 20.56 -6.24 -2.90
N VAL A 359 20.11 -5.82 -4.07
CA VAL A 359 20.97 -5.74 -5.25
C VAL A 359 21.98 -4.62 -5.04
N LYS A 360 23.26 -4.94 -5.18
CA LYS A 360 24.37 -3.99 -5.07
C LYS A 360 25.50 -4.38 -6.01
N CYS A 361 26.25 -3.39 -6.46
CA CYS A 361 27.50 -3.63 -7.18
C CYS A 361 28.66 -3.38 -6.22
N ILE A 362 29.62 -4.30 -6.19
CA ILE A 362 30.85 -4.16 -5.42
C ILE A 362 32.04 -4.21 -6.37
N THR A 363 33.08 -3.46 -6.04
CA THR A 363 34.36 -3.51 -6.73
C THR A 363 35.37 -4.17 -5.80
N GLU A 364 35.94 -5.30 -6.20
CA GLU A 364 37.00 -5.96 -5.45
C GLU A 364 38.38 -5.31 -5.77
N GLU A 365 39.40 -5.58 -4.94
CA GLU A 365 40.73 -4.93 -5.03
C GLU A 365 41.42 -5.09 -6.39
N ALA A 366 41.08 -6.13 -7.15
CA ALA A 366 41.59 -6.38 -8.49
C ALA A 366 40.91 -5.55 -9.59
N GLY A 367 39.95 -4.68 -9.25
CA GLY A 367 39.12 -3.93 -10.20
C GLY A 367 37.98 -4.76 -10.80
N GLU A 368 37.75 -5.97 -10.28
CA GLU A 368 36.63 -6.81 -10.68
C GLU A 368 35.32 -6.25 -10.12
N ILE A 369 34.32 -6.09 -10.99
CA ILE A 369 32.99 -5.67 -10.59
C ILE A 369 32.09 -6.90 -10.44
N TRP A 370 31.46 -7.00 -9.28
CA TRP A 370 30.48 -8.04 -8.96
C TRP A 370 29.11 -7.42 -8.70
N VAL A 371 28.07 -8.03 -9.24
CA VAL A 371 26.68 -7.77 -8.86
C VAL A 371 26.29 -8.81 -7.81
N GLU A 372 26.04 -8.38 -6.58
CA GLU A 372 25.55 -9.23 -5.48
C GLU A 372 24.06 -8.99 -5.24
N PHE A 373 23.33 -10.06 -4.93
CA PHE A 373 21.89 -10.00 -4.64
C PHE A 373 21.44 -11.21 -3.80
N TYR A 374 20.28 -11.11 -3.18
CA TYR A 374 19.58 -12.25 -2.60
C TYR A 374 18.44 -12.70 -3.53
N LEU A 375 18.40 -14.00 -3.79
CA LEU A 375 17.25 -14.68 -4.38
C LEU A 375 16.44 -15.36 -3.28
N LEU A 376 15.19 -14.93 -3.11
CA LEU A 376 14.25 -15.50 -2.15
C LEU A 376 13.56 -16.73 -2.76
N ASP A 377 13.54 -17.85 -2.04
CA ASP A 377 12.82 -19.06 -2.46
C ASP A 377 11.30 -18.88 -2.26
N ARG A 378 10.49 -19.88 -2.63
CA ARG A 378 9.07 -19.89 -2.31
C ARG A 378 8.88 -20.12 -0.81
N HIS A 379 8.07 -19.29 -0.17
CA HIS A 379 7.84 -19.43 1.26
C HIS A 379 6.90 -20.62 1.56
N PRO A 380 7.26 -21.61 2.42
CA PRO A 380 6.42 -22.79 2.66
C PRO A 380 5.02 -22.48 3.18
N ARG A 381 4.86 -21.41 3.96
CA ARG A 381 3.54 -20.96 4.46
C ARG A 381 2.59 -20.58 3.33
N ILE A 382 3.09 -20.12 2.18
CA ILE A 382 2.25 -19.86 1.00
C ILE A 382 1.66 -21.18 0.49
N GLY A 383 2.44 -22.26 0.43
CA GLY A 383 1.94 -23.59 0.05
C GLY A 383 0.93 -24.18 1.02
N MET A 384 0.96 -23.77 2.30
CA MET A 384 -0.08 -24.13 3.27
C MET A 384 -1.38 -23.32 3.07
N LEU A 385 -1.28 -22.09 2.56
CA LEU A 385 -2.44 -21.21 2.32
C LEU A 385 -3.11 -21.51 0.97
N SER A 386 -2.31 -21.62 -0.09
CA SER A 386 -2.77 -21.90 -1.45
C SER A 386 -1.75 -22.76 -2.19
N PRO A 387 -1.97 -24.10 -2.24
CA PRO A 387 -1.15 -24.99 -3.06
C PRO A 387 -1.07 -24.58 -4.54
N PRO A 388 -2.17 -24.16 -5.21
CA PRO A 388 -2.12 -23.75 -6.61
C PRO A 388 -1.18 -22.57 -6.88
N ILE A 389 -1.21 -21.54 -6.03
CA ILE A 389 -0.30 -20.38 -6.17
C ILE A 389 1.14 -20.81 -5.87
N PHE A 390 1.35 -21.62 -4.83
CA PHE A 390 2.70 -22.10 -4.52
C PHE A 390 3.31 -22.94 -5.64
N GLU A 391 2.50 -23.76 -6.32
CA GLU A 391 2.92 -24.58 -7.46
C GLU A 391 3.22 -23.75 -8.71
N SER A 392 2.51 -22.63 -8.94
CA SER A 392 2.78 -21.74 -10.07
C SER A 392 4.04 -20.88 -9.89
N MET A 393 4.45 -20.60 -8.65
CA MET A 393 5.69 -19.88 -8.36
C MET A 393 6.92 -20.69 -8.75
N THR A 394 7.95 -20.04 -9.31
CA THR A 394 9.23 -20.67 -9.63
C THR A 394 10.06 -20.94 -8.35
N PRO A 395 10.49 -22.19 -8.07
CA PRO A 395 11.42 -22.49 -6.98
C PRO A 395 12.75 -21.76 -7.11
N GLY A 396 13.36 -21.37 -6.00
CA GLY A 396 14.62 -20.61 -6.01
C GLY A 396 15.78 -21.34 -6.69
N ASP A 397 15.86 -22.68 -6.60
CA ASP A 397 16.86 -23.46 -7.34
C ASP A 397 16.66 -23.43 -8.86
N ILE A 398 15.40 -23.46 -9.31
CA ILE A 398 15.06 -23.39 -10.74
C ILE A 398 15.35 -21.98 -11.26
N ALA A 399 14.92 -20.94 -10.55
CA ALA A 399 15.20 -19.54 -10.89
C ALA A 399 16.71 -19.26 -10.97
N ARG A 400 17.50 -19.75 -10.01
CA ARG A 400 18.98 -19.70 -10.07
C ARG A 400 19.51 -20.39 -11.32
N GLY A 401 18.94 -21.54 -11.70
CA GLY A 401 19.28 -22.26 -12.93
C GLY A 401 19.04 -21.43 -14.19
N TYR A 402 17.88 -20.78 -14.29
CA TYR A 402 17.57 -19.89 -15.43
C TYR A 402 18.50 -18.68 -15.52
N ILE A 403 18.75 -18.01 -14.39
CA ILE A 403 19.73 -16.90 -14.33
C ILE A 403 21.12 -17.39 -14.77
N LYS A 404 21.56 -18.55 -14.30
CA LYS A 404 22.86 -19.13 -14.68
C LYS A 404 22.94 -19.37 -16.19
N THR A 405 21.90 -19.93 -16.80
CA THR A 405 21.85 -20.16 -18.25
C THR A 405 21.91 -18.84 -19.00
N ALA A 406 21.12 -17.83 -18.60
CA ALA A 406 21.13 -16.52 -19.21
C ALA A 406 22.49 -15.81 -19.13
N ILE A 407 23.20 -15.92 -18.00
CA ILE A 407 24.58 -15.42 -17.86
C ILE A 407 25.52 -16.12 -18.85
N ASN A 408 25.45 -17.45 -18.95
CA ASN A 408 26.34 -18.21 -19.83
C ASN A 408 26.08 -17.94 -21.32
N GLU A 409 24.86 -17.56 -21.68
CA GLU A 409 24.46 -17.19 -23.03
C GLU A 409 24.77 -15.72 -23.38
N GLY A 410 25.25 -14.92 -22.41
CA GLY A 410 25.51 -13.49 -22.61
C GLY A 410 24.25 -12.61 -22.65
N ASN A 411 23.12 -13.16 -22.19
CA ASN A 411 21.81 -12.50 -22.19
C ASN A 411 21.65 -11.50 -21.01
N ILE A 412 22.45 -11.66 -19.96
CA ILE A 412 22.53 -10.72 -18.83
C ILE A 412 23.59 -9.68 -19.14
N LYS A 413 23.15 -8.49 -19.56
CA LYS A 413 24.02 -7.35 -19.87
C LYS A 413 23.33 -6.03 -19.60
N PHE A 414 24.09 -4.96 -19.42
CA PHE A 414 23.61 -3.58 -19.40
C PHE A 414 24.24 -2.81 -20.56
N ASP A 415 23.42 -2.21 -21.41
CA ASP A 415 23.88 -1.35 -22.51
C ASP A 415 23.66 0.13 -22.14
N GLY A 416 24.67 0.98 -22.35
CA GLY A 416 24.62 2.39 -21.98
C GLY A 416 25.55 3.27 -22.82
N PHE A 417 25.67 4.54 -22.41
CA PHE A 417 26.62 5.50 -23.00
C PHE A 417 27.51 6.06 -21.90
N ASP A 418 28.82 6.13 -22.16
CA ASP A 418 29.78 6.69 -21.21
C ASP A 418 29.68 8.23 -21.14
N HIS A 419 30.54 8.85 -20.33
CA HIS A 419 30.58 10.31 -20.18
C HIS A 419 30.98 11.07 -21.46
N GLU A 420 31.56 10.38 -22.45
CA GLU A 420 31.89 10.93 -23.77
C GLU A 420 30.78 10.64 -24.81
N GLY A 421 29.69 9.98 -24.40
CA GLY A 421 28.59 9.58 -25.27
C GLY A 421 28.91 8.37 -26.14
N LYS A 422 29.97 7.61 -25.86
CA LYS A 422 30.29 6.36 -26.57
C LYS A 422 29.45 5.22 -25.99
N PRO A 423 28.87 4.35 -26.84
CA PRO A 423 28.11 3.21 -26.38
C PRO A 423 29.06 2.19 -25.71
N PHE A 424 28.63 1.63 -24.57
CA PHE A 424 29.31 0.52 -23.90
C PHE A 424 28.31 -0.57 -23.50
N SER A 425 28.83 -1.76 -23.19
CA SER A 425 28.05 -2.87 -22.65
C SER A 425 28.80 -3.50 -21.49
N LEU A 426 28.10 -3.72 -20.37
CA LEU A 426 28.59 -4.50 -19.23
C LEU A 426 27.91 -5.86 -19.27
N ILE A 427 28.65 -6.88 -19.67
CA ILE A 427 28.09 -8.23 -19.89
C ILE A 427 28.48 -9.12 -18.71
N ALA A 428 27.54 -9.92 -18.19
CA ALA A 428 27.87 -10.90 -17.17
C ALA A 428 28.87 -11.93 -17.72
N VAL A 429 29.95 -12.17 -16.97
CA VAL A 429 30.98 -13.13 -17.39
C VAL A 429 30.42 -14.55 -17.29
N ALA A 430 30.51 -15.32 -18.37
CA ALA A 430 30.04 -16.70 -18.41
C ALA A 430 30.67 -17.55 -17.28
N GLY A 431 29.84 -18.33 -16.58
CA GLY A 431 30.26 -19.19 -15.48
C GLY A 431 30.52 -18.47 -14.16
N SER A 432 30.37 -17.14 -14.07
CA SER A 432 30.68 -16.36 -12.86
C SER A 432 29.61 -16.41 -11.76
N LEU A 433 28.41 -16.92 -12.03
CA LEU A 433 27.35 -17.01 -11.03
C LEU A 433 27.74 -17.98 -9.89
N THR A 434 28.02 -17.42 -8.73
CA THR A 434 28.47 -18.13 -7.53
C THR A 434 27.62 -17.76 -6.33
N GLU A 435 27.66 -18.60 -5.30
CA GLU A 435 27.01 -18.35 -4.02
C GLU A 435 28.01 -17.72 -3.06
N VAL A 436 27.63 -16.61 -2.45
CA VAL A 436 28.46 -15.93 -1.46
C VAL A 436 28.34 -16.70 -0.16
N LEU A 437 29.39 -17.45 0.16
CA LEU A 437 29.49 -18.12 1.46
C LEU A 437 29.50 -17.04 2.53
N GLN A 438 28.41 -16.91 3.28
CA GLN A 438 28.45 -16.14 4.51
C GLN A 438 29.50 -16.81 5.40
N PRO A 439 30.50 -16.06 5.93
CA PRO A 439 31.45 -16.64 6.86
C PRO A 439 30.61 -17.25 7.97
N ASN A 440 30.71 -18.56 8.17
CA ASN A 440 29.98 -19.26 9.21
C ASN A 440 30.24 -18.52 10.52
N CYS A 441 29.28 -17.71 10.95
CA CYS A 441 29.24 -17.17 12.29
C CYS A 441 29.04 -18.37 13.20
N THR A 442 30.17 -18.99 13.54
CA THR A 442 30.24 -20.14 14.42
C THR A 442 29.58 -19.67 15.69
N THR A 443 28.42 -20.27 15.99
CA THR A 443 27.65 -20.02 17.19
C THR A 443 28.61 -19.97 18.36
N THR A 444 28.64 -18.81 19.02
CA THR A 444 29.40 -18.59 20.23
C THR A 444 29.12 -19.73 21.18
N THR A 445 30.17 -20.48 21.49
CA THR A 445 30.23 -21.44 22.58
C THR A 445 29.48 -20.87 23.79
N PRO A 446 28.54 -21.60 24.41
CA PRO A 446 27.87 -21.12 25.61
C PRO A 446 28.93 -20.74 26.63
N GLY A 447 29.00 -19.44 26.95
CA GLY A 447 29.92 -18.92 27.94
C GLY A 447 29.71 -19.63 29.29
N PRO A 448 30.77 -19.80 30.09
CA PRO A 448 30.71 -20.53 31.34
C PRO A 448 29.64 -19.93 32.26
N THR A 449 28.71 -20.78 32.67
CA THR A 449 27.70 -20.50 33.70
C THR A 449 28.38 -19.85 34.91
N PRO A 450 27.96 -18.65 35.36
CA PRO A 450 28.44 -18.10 36.61
C PRO A 450 28.00 -19.02 37.75
N SER A 451 28.97 -19.56 38.47
CA SER A 451 28.79 -20.36 39.66
C SER A 451 28.10 -19.54 40.75
N ILE A 452 26.85 -19.89 41.04
CA ILE A 452 26.14 -19.44 42.25
C ILE A 452 26.68 -20.24 43.44
N PRO A 453 27.14 -19.60 44.53
CA PRO A 453 27.57 -20.30 45.72
C PRO A 453 26.35 -20.77 46.53
N GLY A 454 26.26 -22.10 46.68
CA GLY A 454 25.84 -22.76 47.91
C GLY A 454 24.38 -22.63 48.34
N THR A 455 23.59 -23.68 48.11
CA THR A 455 22.67 -24.15 49.15
C THR A 455 22.59 -25.68 49.08
N SER A 456 23.09 -26.31 50.15
CA SER A 456 23.05 -27.75 50.36
C SER A 456 21.60 -28.18 50.56
N THR A 457 21.12 -29.20 49.85
CA THR A 457 20.20 -30.18 50.45
C THR A 457 20.37 -31.57 49.81
N LYS A 458 20.78 -32.50 50.68
CA LYS A 458 20.73 -33.96 50.66
C LYS A 458 20.31 -34.71 49.38
N SER A 459 21.29 -35.48 48.92
CA SER A 459 21.16 -36.75 48.18
C SER A 459 20.15 -37.72 48.82
N THR A 460 19.33 -38.36 47.99
CA THR A 460 18.98 -39.78 48.16
C THR A 460 19.07 -40.45 46.79
N SER A 461 19.80 -41.55 46.80
CA SER A 461 20.28 -42.33 45.67
C SER A 461 19.34 -43.48 45.36
N GLN A 462 19.07 -43.75 44.07
CA GLN A 462 18.82 -45.07 43.49
C GLN A 462 18.82 -44.89 41.96
N LYS A 463 19.89 -45.22 41.23
CA LYS A 463 20.45 -46.54 40.87
C LYS A 463 19.54 -47.31 39.89
N THR A 464 19.97 -47.27 38.61
CA THR A 464 19.93 -48.27 37.50
C THR A 464 18.67 -49.14 37.31
N ASP A 465 18.20 -49.50 36.12
CA ASP A 465 18.93 -49.98 34.93
C ASP A 465 18.00 -49.99 33.69
N SER A 466 18.66 -50.05 32.53
CA SER A 466 18.16 -50.34 31.19
C SER A 466 17.21 -51.55 31.11
N THR A 467 16.28 -51.56 30.13
CA THR A 467 16.29 -52.45 28.93
C THR A 467 14.93 -52.37 28.18
N SER A 468 15.03 -52.16 26.86
CA SER A 468 14.11 -52.32 25.72
C SER A 468 13.12 -53.53 25.75
N PRO A 469 12.34 -53.82 24.68
CA PRO A 469 11.45 -53.02 23.80
C PRO A 469 10.09 -53.73 23.49
N ILE A 470 9.30 -53.18 22.54
CA ILE A 470 8.22 -53.81 21.74
C ILE A 470 6.89 -54.07 22.46
N SER A 471 5.80 -53.44 22.00
CA SER A 471 4.79 -54.12 21.15
C SER A 471 3.65 -53.22 20.72
N THR A 472 3.39 -53.31 19.42
CA THR A 472 2.20 -52.95 18.65
C THR A 472 0.91 -53.48 19.28
N SER A 473 -0.16 -52.67 19.26
CA SER A 473 -1.54 -53.17 19.28
C SER A 473 -2.49 -52.07 18.80
N SER A 474 -2.87 -52.19 17.53
CA SER A 474 -4.04 -51.59 16.93
C SER A 474 -5.32 -52.01 17.67
N LYS A 475 -6.21 -51.06 17.97
CA LYS A 475 -7.63 -51.36 18.20
C LYS A 475 -8.52 -50.31 17.54
N LYS A 476 -9.07 -50.79 16.43
CA LYS A 476 -10.24 -50.32 15.68
C LYS A 476 -11.48 -50.46 16.57
N SER A 477 -12.30 -49.42 16.67
CA SER A 477 -13.71 -49.56 17.06
C SER A 477 -14.58 -48.70 16.16
N THR A 478 -15.48 -49.42 15.52
CA THR A 478 -16.47 -49.03 14.52
C THR A 478 -17.65 -48.31 15.14
N SER A 479 -18.28 -47.47 14.32
CA SER A 479 -19.57 -46.80 14.49
C SER A 479 -20.71 -47.71 14.96
N THR A 480 -21.65 -47.14 15.72
CA THR A 480 -23.04 -47.61 15.73
C THR A 480 -23.97 -46.41 15.62
N SER A 481 -24.92 -46.51 14.70
CA SER A 481 -25.90 -45.50 14.32
C SER A 481 -27.27 -45.75 14.96
N ASN A 482 -28.13 -44.72 14.87
CA ASN A 482 -29.61 -44.70 14.97
C ASN A 482 -30.21 -44.26 16.33
N PRO A 483 -31.48 -43.80 16.37
CA PRO A 483 -31.92 -42.49 15.88
C PRO A 483 -32.91 -41.80 16.87
N GLY A 484 -33.22 -40.52 16.63
CA GLY A 484 -34.51 -39.91 16.97
C GLY A 484 -34.84 -39.71 18.45
N GLY A 485 -34.76 -38.46 18.90
CA GLY A 485 -35.30 -38.05 20.20
C GLY A 485 -35.34 -36.52 20.31
N THR A 486 -36.48 -35.94 19.96
CA THR A 486 -36.80 -34.52 20.16
C THR A 486 -36.98 -34.26 21.65
N THR A 487 -36.08 -33.49 22.26
CA THR A 487 -36.29 -32.90 23.59
C THR A 487 -35.74 -31.48 23.65
N THR A 488 -36.65 -30.57 23.98
CA THR A 488 -36.45 -29.16 24.34
C THR A 488 -35.38 -29.00 25.43
N PRO A 489 -34.36 -28.15 25.27
CA PRO A 489 -33.45 -27.84 26.37
C PRO A 489 -34.01 -26.75 27.27
N GLN A 490 -34.25 -27.10 28.54
CA GLN A 490 -34.35 -26.17 29.66
C GLN A 490 -32.98 -25.53 29.92
N VAL A 491 -32.96 -24.20 29.95
CA VAL A 491 -31.83 -23.39 30.40
C VAL A 491 -31.64 -23.61 31.90
N THR A 492 -30.52 -24.24 32.29
CA THR A 492 -30.03 -24.24 33.67
C THR A 492 -28.85 -23.29 33.72
N GLU A 493 -29.06 -22.17 34.41
CA GLU A 493 -28.06 -21.14 34.70
C GLU A 493 -27.03 -21.70 35.70
N VAL A 494 -25.79 -21.89 35.25
CA VAL A 494 -24.66 -22.27 36.10
C VAL A 494 -23.77 -21.04 36.24
N THR A 495 -23.77 -20.46 37.43
CA THR A 495 -22.84 -19.40 37.84
C THR A 495 -21.47 -20.03 38.13
N PRO A 496 -20.37 -19.63 37.48
CA PRO A 496 -19.03 -20.03 37.89
C PRO A 496 -18.45 -19.01 38.88
N ASP A 497 -18.08 -19.51 40.06
CA ASP A 497 -17.25 -18.82 41.05
C ASP A 497 -15.86 -18.53 40.47
N VAL A 498 -15.52 -17.25 40.37
CA VAL A 498 -14.19 -16.78 39.95
C VAL A 498 -13.31 -16.61 41.19
N ASN A 499 -12.41 -17.57 41.40
CA ASN A 499 -11.28 -17.44 42.32
C ASN A 499 -10.32 -16.35 41.80
N THR A 500 -10.15 -15.31 42.61
CA THR A 500 -9.27 -14.17 42.31
C THR A 500 -7.83 -14.51 42.70
N THR A 501 -6.94 -14.65 41.72
CA THR A 501 -5.48 -14.66 41.96
C THR A 501 -4.91 -13.26 41.80
N ASP A 502 -4.31 -12.74 42.87
CA ASP A 502 -3.60 -11.47 42.93
C ASP A 502 -2.41 -11.42 41.96
N HIS A 503 -2.45 -10.52 40.98
CA HIS A 503 -1.30 -10.14 40.17
C HIS A 503 -0.62 -8.87 40.72
N PRO A 504 0.72 -8.82 40.75
CA PRO A 504 1.47 -7.69 41.30
C PRO A 504 1.29 -6.43 40.45
N LYS A 505 0.94 -5.32 41.10
CA LYS A 505 0.78 -3.99 40.46
C LYS A 505 2.07 -3.57 39.75
N PRO A 506 2.02 -3.17 38.48
CA PRO A 506 3.19 -2.66 37.77
C PRO A 506 3.68 -1.33 38.37
N PRO A 507 4.99 -1.06 38.29
CA PRO A 507 5.59 0.14 38.87
C PRO A 507 5.06 1.41 38.22
N ARG A 508 4.72 2.41 39.05
CA ARG A 508 4.23 3.72 38.60
C ARG A 508 5.31 4.44 37.78
N VAL A 509 5.12 4.50 36.47
CA VAL A 509 5.91 5.33 35.57
C VAL A 509 5.62 6.81 35.89
N LYS A 510 6.67 7.59 36.20
CA LYS A 510 6.55 9.03 36.47
C LYS A 510 6.02 9.73 35.22
N ARG A 511 4.75 10.14 35.24
CA ARG A 511 4.16 10.98 34.19
C ARG A 511 4.68 12.41 34.34
N TYR A 512 5.23 12.96 33.28
CA TYR A 512 5.58 14.38 33.20
C TYR A 512 4.30 15.23 33.26
N SER A 513 4.33 16.31 34.03
CA SER A 513 3.18 17.22 34.10
C SER A 513 3.02 17.95 32.76
N GLY A 514 1.79 18.31 32.39
CA GLY A 514 1.54 19.09 31.18
C GLY A 514 2.35 20.39 31.10
N GLY A 515 2.71 20.97 32.25
CA GLY A 515 3.61 22.14 32.32
C GLY A 515 5.05 21.85 31.91
N ALA A 516 5.57 20.65 32.19
CA ALA A 516 6.92 20.26 31.78
C ALA A 516 7.01 20.03 30.26
N LEU A 517 5.97 19.46 29.66
CA LEU A 517 5.89 19.27 28.20
C LEU A 517 5.69 20.60 27.47
N ALA A 518 4.86 21.51 28.02
CA ALA A 518 4.68 22.85 27.47
C ALA A 518 5.99 23.67 27.53
N GLY A 519 6.73 23.58 28.63
CA GLY A 519 8.04 24.24 28.76
C GLY A 519 9.07 23.73 27.75
N LEU A 520 9.08 22.42 27.47
CA LEU A 520 9.96 21.82 26.47
C LEU A 520 9.62 22.33 25.05
N GLY A 521 8.33 22.42 24.72
CA GLY A 521 7.86 22.91 23.42
C GLY A 521 8.24 24.38 23.17
N VAL A 522 8.04 25.25 24.18
CA VAL A 522 8.45 26.67 24.08
C VAL A 522 9.97 26.81 23.95
N GLY A 523 10.74 26.00 24.69
CA GLY A 523 12.20 26.00 24.60
C GLY A 523 12.70 25.61 23.20
N MET A 524 12.12 24.58 22.60
CA MET A 524 12.47 24.16 21.23
C MET A 524 12.13 25.23 20.19
N LEU A 525 10.98 25.89 20.30
CA LEU A 525 10.57 26.97 19.38
C LEU A 525 11.55 28.16 19.43
N VAL A 526 11.90 28.63 20.63
CA VAL A 526 12.83 29.76 20.80
C VAL A 526 14.22 29.43 20.25
N THR A 527 14.69 28.20 20.48
CA THR A 527 15.99 27.74 19.99
C THR A 527 16.00 27.66 18.46
N GLY A 528 14.93 27.16 17.84
CA GLY A 528 14.79 27.09 16.38
C GLY A 528 14.79 28.47 15.73
N LEU A 529 14.08 29.44 16.31
CA LEU A 529 14.05 30.82 15.80
C LEU A 529 15.42 31.50 15.89
N ALA A 530 16.15 31.30 17.00
CA ALA A 530 17.49 31.84 17.17
C ALA A 530 18.49 31.25 16.16
N ALA A 531 18.43 29.94 15.93
CA ALA A 531 19.27 29.27 14.94
C ALA A 531 18.97 29.72 13.51
N GLY A 532 17.69 29.84 13.14
CA GLY A 532 17.29 30.31 11.81
C GLY A 532 17.68 31.76 11.55
N ALA A 533 17.52 32.65 12.54
CA ALA A 533 17.98 34.04 12.42
C ALA A 533 19.51 34.13 12.28
N GLY A 534 20.26 33.32 13.04
CA GLY A 534 21.72 33.26 12.96
C GLY A 534 22.23 32.76 11.59
N ALA A 535 21.63 31.69 11.05
CA ALA A 535 21.97 31.18 9.73
C ALA A 535 21.70 32.21 8.62
N THR A 536 20.57 32.92 8.71
CA THR A 536 20.21 33.97 7.75
C THR A 536 21.20 35.13 7.79
N TYR A 537 21.61 35.54 8.99
CA TYR A 537 22.61 36.61 9.17
C TYR A 537 23.98 36.24 8.59
N LEU A 538 24.43 34.99 8.81
CA LEU A 538 25.67 34.49 8.23
C LEU A 538 25.63 34.41 6.70
N ALA A 539 24.49 34.00 6.11
CA ALA A 539 24.32 33.95 4.66
C ALA A 539 24.33 35.34 3.99
N VAL A 540 23.88 36.38 4.70
CA VAL A 540 23.93 37.77 4.22
C VAL A 540 25.35 38.33 4.29
N ILE A 541 26.10 38.00 5.34
CA ILE A 541 27.50 38.43 5.47
C ILE A 541 28.40 37.73 4.47
N SER A 542 28.21 36.44 4.20
CA SER A 542 29.03 35.69 3.25
C SER A 542 28.85 36.11 1.79
N ARG A 543 27.86 36.96 1.49
CA ARG A 543 27.61 37.53 0.15
C ARG A 543 28.12 38.97 -0.02
N ARG A 544 28.74 39.55 1.00
CA ARG A 544 29.53 40.77 0.91
C ARG A 544 31.00 40.42 0.92
#